data_AF-A0A1G1L7C0-F1
#
_entry.id   AF-A0A1G1L7C0-F1
#
_cell.length_a   1.000
_cell.length_b   1.000
_cell.length_c   1.000
_cell.angle_alpha   90.00
_cell.angle_beta   90.00
_cell.angle_gamma   90.00
#
_symmetry.space_group_name_H-M   'P 1'
#
loop_
_entity.id
_entity.type
_entity.pdbx_description
1 polymer ?
#
loop_
_entity_poly.entity_id
_entity_poly.type
_entity_poly.pdbx_seq_one_letter_code
_entity_poly.pdbx_strand_id
1 'polypeptide(L)'
;MKNIVALLLIILFSCSSANAEQKYLGRLSTNRVASDSTSNPVGQYGSTVSSTSINNPVGQFGSSVSSNSANNPVAMDTPKLYSQDGKYLGRVSSNPVDPDSISNPVGRYGSPVSVDSVNNPVGRYGSAVSSESANNPLATNAPRIVYDGDN
;
A
#
# COMPACT_ATOMS: atom_id res chain seq x y z
N MET A 1 -57.96 27.14 -24.04
CA MET A 1 -56.81 26.22 -24.20
C MET A 1 -55.71 26.76 -23.30
N LYS A 2 -55.76 26.47 -21.98
CA LYS A 2 -54.88 25.53 -21.27
C LYS A 2 -53.44 25.64 -21.78
N ASN A 3 -52.53 26.14 -20.94
CA ASN A 3 -51.17 25.63 -20.80
C ASN A 3 -50.64 26.07 -19.42
N ILE A 4 -50.81 25.15 -18.49
CA ILE A 4 -50.27 25.16 -17.13
C ILE A 4 -48.75 25.10 -17.26
N VAL A 5 -48.05 26.12 -16.76
CA VAL A 5 -46.59 26.08 -16.60
C VAL A 5 -46.30 25.12 -15.45
N ALA A 6 -45.92 23.89 -15.80
CA ALA A 6 -45.51 22.88 -14.84
C ALA A 6 -44.16 23.26 -14.22
N LEU A 7 -44.18 23.57 -12.93
CA LEU A 7 -43.01 23.74 -12.10
C LEU A 7 -42.31 22.38 -11.95
N LEU A 8 -41.28 22.13 -12.75
CA LEU A 8 -40.45 20.93 -12.65
C LEU A 8 -39.45 21.12 -11.50
N LEU A 9 -39.79 20.61 -10.32
CA LEU A 9 -38.87 20.51 -9.18
C LEU A 9 -37.85 19.41 -9.49
N ILE A 10 -36.70 19.76 -10.07
CA ILE A 10 -35.59 18.83 -10.26
C ILE A 10 -34.90 18.66 -8.91
N ILE A 11 -35.28 17.61 -8.17
CA ILE A 11 -34.51 17.14 -7.02
C ILE A 11 -33.23 16.51 -7.59
N LEU A 12 -32.14 17.28 -7.62
CA LEU A 12 -30.79 16.76 -7.83
C LEU A 12 -30.42 15.91 -6.61
N PHE A 13 -30.75 14.61 -6.66
CA PHE A 13 -30.20 13.63 -5.74
C PHE A 13 -28.75 13.37 -6.14
N SER A 14 -27.87 14.27 -5.73
CA SER A 14 -26.42 14.06 -5.79
C SER A 14 -26.06 13.03 -4.73
N CYS A 15 -26.20 11.74 -5.07
CA CYS A 15 -25.56 10.68 -4.31
C CYS A 15 -24.05 10.82 -4.54
N SER A 16 -23.38 11.64 -3.73
CA SER A 16 -21.92 11.62 -3.64
C SER A 16 -21.55 10.27 -3.03
N SER A 17 -21.20 9.31 -3.88
CA SER A 17 -20.52 8.10 -3.44
C SER A 17 -19.30 8.54 -2.65
N ALA A 18 -19.30 8.26 -1.34
CA ALA A 18 -18.12 8.39 -0.51
C ALA A 18 -17.11 7.37 -1.04
N ASN A 19 -16.30 7.79 -2.01
CA ASN A 19 -15.14 7.01 -2.42
C ASN A 19 -14.17 7.07 -1.24
N ALA A 20 -13.91 5.93 -0.61
CA ALA A 20 -12.85 5.82 0.38
C ALA A 20 -11.56 6.36 -0.26
N GLU A 21 -10.97 7.37 0.37
CA GLU A 21 -9.80 8.06 -0.17
C GLU A 21 -8.59 7.13 -0.11
N GLN A 22 -8.11 6.67 -1.28
CA GLN A 22 -6.88 5.90 -1.34
C GLN A 22 -5.69 6.75 -0.90
N LYS A 23 -5.07 6.35 0.20
CA LYS A 23 -3.88 7.00 0.76
C LYS A 23 -2.62 6.34 0.23
N TYR A 24 -1.84 7.09 -0.52
CA TYR A 24 -0.52 6.66 -0.98
C TYR A 24 0.51 6.73 0.16
N LEU A 25 1.25 5.65 0.38
CA LEU A 25 2.22 5.49 1.48
C LEU A 25 3.65 5.24 0.96
N GLY A 26 3.94 5.61 -0.28
CA GLY A 26 5.28 5.51 -0.88
C GLY A 26 5.48 4.22 -1.68
N ARG A 27 6.75 3.95 -1.99
CA ARG A 27 7.22 2.73 -2.68
C ARG A 27 8.00 1.87 -1.72
N LEU A 28 7.70 0.59 -1.71
CA LEU A 28 8.54 -0.39 -1.04
C LEU A 28 9.83 -0.52 -1.86
N SER A 29 10.91 0.09 -1.38
CA SER A 29 12.19 0.16 -2.08
C SER A 29 13.35 0.23 -1.09
N THR A 30 14.48 -0.39 -1.44
CA THR A 30 15.77 -0.25 -0.73
C THR A 30 16.53 1.03 -1.07
N ASN A 31 16.05 1.81 -2.05
CA ASN A 31 16.66 3.08 -2.41
C ASN A 31 16.56 4.07 -1.24
N ARG A 32 17.69 4.52 -0.68
CA ARG A 32 17.69 5.43 0.49
C ARG A 32 17.57 6.91 0.19
N VAL A 33 17.52 7.31 -1.09
CA VAL A 33 17.53 8.72 -1.51
C VAL A 33 16.32 9.12 -2.34
N ALA A 34 15.62 8.17 -2.96
CA ALA A 34 14.36 8.44 -3.65
C ALA A 34 13.33 9.04 -2.68
N SER A 35 12.64 10.10 -3.11
CA SER A 35 11.72 10.87 -2.26
C SER A 35 10.50 10.07 -1.81
N ASP A 36 10.08 9.10 -2.63
CA ASP A 36 8.92 8.25 -2.39
C ASP A 36 9.27 6.90 -1.76
N SER A 37 10.56 6.63 -1.49
CA SER A 37 11.00 5.35 -0.95
C SER A 37 10.77 5.21 0.56
N THR A 38 10.30 4.03 0.97
CA THR A 38 10.20 3.65 2.39
C THR A 38 11.56 3.49 3.08
N SER A 39 12.66 3.38 2.33
CA SER A 39 14.02 3.31 2.89
C SER A 39 14.71 4.68 2.99
N ASN A 40 14.06 5.78 2.59
CA ASN A 40 14.61 7.12 2.75
C ASN A 40 14.29 7.67 4.15
N PRO A 41 15.27 7.73 5.08
CA PRO A 41 15.02 8.03 6.48
C PRO A 41 14.61 9.48 6.74
N VAL A 42 14.86 10.38 5.80
CA VAL A 42 14.44 11.79 5.87
C VAL A 42 13.27 12.09 4.93
N GLY A 43 12.84 11.10 4.14
CA GLY A 43 11.71 11.22 3.21
C GLY A 43 10.35 11.09 3.91
N GLN A 44 9.31 11.58 3.23
CA GLN A 44 7.94 11.54 3.74
C GLN A 44 7.44 10.11 4.04
N TYR A 45 7.88 9.11 3.29
CA TYR A 45 7.36 7.74 3.39
C TYR A 45 8.28 6.75 4.10
N GLY A 46 9.53 7.14 4.34
CA GLY A 46 10.52 6.32 5.05
C GLY A 46 10.94 6.86 6.42
N SER A 47 10.65 8.13 6.73
CA SER A 47 11.01 8.73 8.02
C SER A 47 10.23 8.15 9.20
N THR A 48 10.78 8.25 10.40
CA THR A 48 10.15 7.78 11.64
C THR A 48 9.12 8.75 12.22
N VAL A 49 8.94 9.92 11.61
CA VAL A 49 8.09 11.01 12.14
C VAL A 49 6.87 11.32 11.28
N SER A 50 6.90 10.96 10.00
CA SER A 50 5.80 11.23 9.09
C SER A 50 4.58 10.35 9.39
N SER A 51 3.37 10.93 9.32
CA SER A 51 2.11 10.20 9.52
C SER A 51 1.75 9.25 8.37
N THR A 52 2.40 9.38 7.21
CA THR A 52 2.23 8.50 6.03
C THR A 52 3.33 7.44 5.92
N SER A 53 4.25 7.37 6.88
CA SER A 53 5.34 6.41 6.87
C SER A 53 4.98 5.14 7.64
N ILE A 54 5.27 3.99 7.03
CA ILE A 54 5.18 2.67 7.69
C ILE A 54 6.29 2.46 8.73
N ASN A 55 7.29 3.35 8.78
CA ASN A 55 8.39 3.31 9.75
C ASN A 55 8.14 4.23 10.96
N ASN A 56 7.01 4.94 11.02
CA ASN A 56 6.69 5.78 12.17
C ASN A 56 6.17 4.91 13.34
N PRO A 57 6.94 4.76 14.44
CA PRO A 57 6.61 3.81 15.52
C PRO A 57 5.40 4.22 16.35
N VAL A 58 4.91 5.45 16.21
CA VAL A 58 3.69 5.94 16.86
C VAL A 58 2.60 6.30 15.83
N GLY A 59 2.87 6.08 14.54
CA GLY A 59 1.96 6.39 13.45
C GLY A 59 0.93 5.29 13.20
N GLN A 60 -0.12 5.64 12.47
CA GLN A 60 -1.20 4.71 12.08
C GLN A 60 -0.68 3.48 11.32
N PHE A 61 0.31 3.66 10.44
CA PHE A 61 0.79 2.59 9.54
C PHE A 61 2.07 1.89 10.00
N GLY A 62 2.70 2.38 11.08
CA GLY A 62 4.00 1.87 11.54
C GLY A 62 4.09 1.53 13.03
N SER A 63 3.06 1.83 13.83
CA SER A 63 3.07 1.51 15.27
C SER A 63 2.83 0.03 15.55
N SER A 64 3.22 -0.46 16.73
CA SER A 64 2.93 -1.85 17.13
C SER A 64 1.48 -2.08 17.54
N VAL A 65 0.67 -1.02 17.67
CA VAL A 65 -0.66 -1.08 18.29
C VAL A 65 -1.81 -0.77 17.34
N SER A 66 -1.57 -0.02 16.26
CA SER A 66 -2.62 0.30 15.30
C SER A 66 -3.07 -0.94 14.52
N SER A 67 -4.37 -1.10 14.33
CA SER A 67 -4.96 -2.16 13.49
C SER A 67 -4.62 -2.01 12.01
N ASN A 68 -4.14 -0.84 11.59
CA ASN A 68 -3.72 -0.57 10.22
C ASN A 68 -2.21 -0.54 10.01
N SER A 69 -1.44 -1.04 10.99
CA SER A 69 0.01 -0.93 10.95
C SER A 69 0.68 -2.15 10.35
N ALA A 70 1.67 -1.89 9.50
CA ALA A 70 2.59 -2.90 9.00
C ALA A 70 3.39 -3.60 10.10
N ASN A 71 3.59 -2.95 11.25
CA ASN A 71 4.43 -3.46 12.34
C ASN A 71 3.61 -4.09 13.48
N ASN A 72 2.28 -4.14 13.38
CA ASN A 72 1.44 -4.83 14.35
C ASN A 72 1.29 -6.31 13.94
N PRO A 73 1.82 -7.27 14.73
CA PRO A 73 1.91 -8.68 14.35
C PRO A 73 0.56 -9.40 14.26
N VAL A 74 -0.54 -8.76 14.70
CA VAL A 74 -1.90 -9.31 14.64
C VAL A 74 -2.85 -8.47 13.79
N ALA A 75 -2.36 -7.38 13.18
CA ALA A 75 -3.17 -6.58 12.26
C ALA A 75 -3.48 -7.35 10.97
N MET A 76 -4.71 -7.21 10.50
CA MET A 76 -5.21 -7.82 9.26
C MET A 76 -5.57 -6.78 8.20
N ASP A 77 -5.91 -5.55 8.61
CA ASP A 77 -6.20 -4.46 7.67
C ASP A 77 -5.01 -3.50 7.51
N THR A 78 -3.91 -4.06 7.03
CA THR A 78 -2.64 -3.34 6.81
C THR A 78 -2.52 -2.83 5.38
N PRO A 79 -1.59 -1.89 5.09
CA PRO A 79 -1.43 -1.32 3.76
C PRO A 79 -1.19 -2.37 2.69
N LYS A 80 -1.76 -2.15 1.51
CA LYS A 80 -1.69 -3.05 0.36
C LYS A 80 -0.52 -2.67 -0.53
N LEU A 81 0.08 -3.69 -1.14
CA LEU A 81 1.19 -3.57 -2.07
C LEU A 81 0.70 -3.84 -3.50
N TYR A 82 1.08 -2.97 -4.42
CA TYR A 82 0.76 -3.13 -5.84
C TYR A 82 1.99 -2.92 -6.71
N SER A 83 2.13 -3.69 -7.78
CA SER A 83 3.08 -3.39 -8.86
C SER A 83 2.67 -2.12 -9.61
N GLN A 84 3.58 -1.57 -10.42
CA GLN A 84 3.31 -0.37 -11.22
C GLN A 84 2.09 -0.52 -12.15
N ASP A 85 1.87 -1.69 -12.72
CA ASP A 85 0.72 -2.02 -13.60
C ASP A 85 -0.57 -2.39 -12.82
N GLY A 86 -0.53 -2.36 -11.48
CA GLY A 86 -1.72 -2.53 -10.64
C GLY A 86 -2.01 -3.96 -10.20
N LYS A 87 -1.12 -4.91 -10.44
CA LYS A 87 -1.20 -6.25 -9.85
C LYS A 87 -1.04 -6.16 -8.33
N TYR A 88 -1.93 -6.82 -7.61
CA TYR A 88 -1.83 -6.97 -6.15
C TYR A 88 -0.67 -7.89 -5.78
N LEU A 89 0.15 -7.46 -4.82
CA LEU A 89 1.36 -8.13 -4.34
C LEU A 89 1.31 -8.40 -2.83
N GLY A 90 0.11 -8.45 -2.24
CA GLY A 90 -0.11 -8.73 -0.82
C GLY A 90 -0.19 -7.48 0.05
N ARG A 91 -0.12 -7.67 1.36
CA ARG A 91 -0.13 -6.62 2.38
C ARG A 91 1.23 -6.45 3.01
N VAL A 92 1.60 -5.19 3.25
CA VAL A 92 2.76 -4.81 4.04
C VAL A 92 2.40 -5.05 5.50
N SER A 93 2.73 -6.24 6.01
CA SER A 93 2.36 -6.73 7.33
C SER A 93 3.49 -7.53 7.95
N SER A 94 3.67 -7.43 9.26
CA SER A 94 4.56 -8.26 10.07
C SER A 94 3.88 -9.54 10.59
N ASN A 95 2.57 -9.68 10.37
CA ASN A 95 1.83 -10.88 10.74
C ASN A 95 2.32 -12.08 9.91
N PRO A 96 2.93 -13.11 10.52
CA PRO A 96 3.56 -14.20 9.78
C PRO A 96 2.57 -15.25 9.27
N VAL A 97 1.31 -15.20 9.70
CA VAL A 97 0.28 -16.20 9.36
C VAL A 97 -0.87 -15.65 8.53
N ASP A 98 -0.96 -14.33 8.37
CA ASP A 98 -1.88 -13.71 7.40
C ASP A 98 -1.55 -14.24 5.98
N PRO A 99 -2.51 -14.83 5.25
CA PRO A 99 -2.29 -15.32 3.88
C PRO A 99 -1.81 -14.26 2.90
N ASP A 100 -2.18 -12.99 3.12
CA ASP A 100 -1.83 -11.87 2.26
C ASP A 100 -0.52 -11.18 2.68
N SER A 101 0.04 -11.50 3.85
CA SER A 101 1.23 -10.84 4.37
C SER A 101 2.49 -11.16 3.56
N ILE A 102 3.25 -10.11 3.23
CA ILE A 102 4.60 -10.25 2.67
C ILE A 102 5.61 -10.82 3.68
N SER A 103 5.26 -10.92 4.97
CA SER A 103 6.10 -11.56 5.99
C SER A 103 5.73 -13.03 6.22
N ASN A 104 4.70 -13.57 5.55
CA ASN A 104 4.36 -14.98 5.63
C ASN A 104 5.27 -15.83 4.72
N PRO A 105 6.23 -16.61 5.27
CA PRO A 105 7.28 -17.27 4.50
C PRO A 105 6.78 -18.43 3.63
N VAL A 106 5.56 -18.92 3.89
CA VAL A 106 4.90 -19.96 3.10
C VAL A 106 3.72 -19.41 2.30
N GLY A 107 3.37 -18.14 2.51
CA GLY A 107 2.29 -17.45 1.82
C GLY A 107 2.68 -17.02 0.40
N ARG A 108 1.67 -16.78 -0.45
CA ARG A 108 1.86 -16.38 -1.85
C ARG A 108 2.72 -15.12 -2.01
N TYR A 109 2.60 -14.16 -1.11
CA TYR A 109 3.25 -12.85 -1.25
C TYR A 109 4.52 -12.68 -0.42
N GLY A 110 4.77 -13.55 0.56
CA GLY A 110 5.97 -13.53 1.39
C GLY A 110 6.97 -14.66 1.12
N SER A 111 6.56 -15.74 0.44
CA SER A 111 7.43 -16.89 0.18
C SER A 111 8.59 -16.57 -0.78
N PRO A 112 9.82 -17.04 -0.53
CA PRO A 112 10.98 -16.77 -1.39
C PRO A 112 10.92 -17.47 -2.76
N VAL A 113 9.98 -18.39 -2.98
CA VAL A 113 9.84 -19.11 -4.26
C VAL A 113 8.64 -18.66 -5.09
N SER A 114 7.76 -17.84 -4.52
CA SER A 114 6.58 -17.35 -5.25
C SER A 114 6.97 -16.26 -6.27
N VAL A 115 6.35 -16.30 -7.45
CA VAL A 115 6.54 -15.29 -8.50
C VAL A 115 5.94 -13.92 -8.16
N ASP A 116 4.99 -13.90 -7.20
CA ASP A 116 4.29 -12.69 -6.76
C ASP A 116 4.93 -12.06 -5.50
N SER A 117 5.97 -12.69 -4.96
CA SER A 117 6.60 -12.28 -3.71
C SER A 117 7.71 -11.26 -3.91
N VAL A 118 7.73 -10.27 -3.02
CA VAL A 118 8.84 -9.31 -2.90
C VAL A 118 10.07 -9.90 -2.19
N ASN A 119 9.95 -11.10 -1.63
CA ASN A 119 11.05 -11.82 -0.99
C ASN A 119 11.69 -12.87 -1.92
N ASN A 120 11.19 -13.04 -3.15
CA ASN A 120 11.79 -13.96 -4.10
C ASN A 120 13.08 -13.36 -4.70
N PRO A 121 14.28 -13.89 -4.38
CA PRO A 121 15.56 -13.27 -4.73
C PRO A 121 15.86 -13.29 -6.23
N VAL A 122 15.16 -14.12 -7.00
CA VAL A 122 15.24 -14.18 -8.46
C VAL A 122 13.94 -13.74 -9.14
N GLY A 123 12.96 -13.30 -8.34
CA GLY A 123 11.63 -12.90 -8.80
C GLY A 123 11.59 -11.47 -9.35
N ARG A 124 10.53 -11.18 -10.11
CA ARG A 124 10.28 -9.86 -10.70
C ARG A 124 10.19 -8.74 -9.65
N TYR A 125 9.63 -9.02 -8.48
CA TYR A 125 9.38 -8.04 -7.43
C TYR A 125 10.39 -8.10 -6.26
N GLY A 126 11.21 -9.14 -6.16
CA GLY A 126 12.15 -9.34 -5.06
C GLY A 126 13.64 -9.45 -5.42
N SER A 127 13.98 -9.49 -6.72
CA SER A 127 15.38 -9.62 -7.14
C SER A 127 16.17 -8.31 -7.08
N ALA A 128 17.49 -8.42 -6.89
CA ALA A 128 18.38 -7.26 -6.87
C ALA A 128 18.54 -6.53 -8.22
N VAL A 129 18.00 -7.09 -9.31
CA VAL A 129 18.26 -6.61 -10.69
C VAL A 129 17.02 -6.14 -11.44
N SER A 130 15.82 -6.59 -11.05
CA SER A 130 14.59 -6.21 -11.72
C SER A 130 14.29 -4.73 -11.52
N SER A 131 13.85 -4.04 -12.58
CA SER A 131 13.38 -2.65 -12.47
C SER A 131 12.10 -2.51 -11.64
N GLU A 132 11.39 -3.62 -11.37
CA GLU A 132 10.15 -3.67 -10.61
C GLU A 132 10.33 -4.19 -9.17
N SER A 133 11.57 -4.41 -8.75
CA SER A 133 11.82 -4.99 -7.43
C SER A 133 11.88 -3.97 -6.31
N ALA A 134 11.36 -4.36 -5.14
CA ALA A 134 11.61 -3.68 -3.89
C ALA A 134 13.09 -3.72 -3.46
N ASN A 135 13.83 -4.75 -3.85
CA ASN A 135 15.20 -5.00 -3.38
C ASN A 135 16.28 -4.46 -4.32
N ASN A 136 15.90 -3.93 -5.49
CA ASN A 136 16.81 -3.23 -6.39
C ASN A 136 16.81 -1.72 -6.08
N PRO A 137 17.91 -1.15 -5.54
CA PRO A 137 17.96 0.29 -5.22
C PRO A 137 17.88 1.19 -6.46
N LEU A 138 18.08 0.64 -7.67
CA LEU A 138 17.95 1.36 -8.94
C LEU A 138 16.62 1.07 -9.66
N ALA A 139 15.69 0.36 -9.02
CA ALA A 139 14.38 0.08 -9.57
C ALA A 139 13.62 1.38 -9.88
N THR A 140 13.18 1.52 -11.12
CA THR A 140 12.31 2.63 -11.57
C THR A 140 10.83 2.32 -11.34
N ASN A 141 10.47 1.04 -11.23
CA ASN A 141 9.11 0.51 -11.16
C ASN A 141 8.84 -0.30 -9.86
N ALA A 142 9.54 0.00 -8.76
CA ALA A 142 9.33 -0.64 -7.46
C ALA A 142 7.85 -0.63 -7.00
N PRO A 143 7.40 -1.62 -6.20
CA PRO A 143 6.00 -1.71 -5.79
C PRO A 143 5.52 -0.49 -4.97
N ARG A 144 4.29 -0.04 -5.22
CA ARG A 144 3.63 1.04 -4.47
C ARG A 144 2.87 0.51 -3.26
N ILE A 145 2.87 1.26 -2.18
CA ILE A 145 2.09 1.00 -0.97
C ILE A 145 0.89 1.94 -0.97
N VAL A 146 -0.30 1.38 -0.83
CA VAL A 146 -1.56 2.12 -0.77
C VAL A 146 -2.39 1.59 0.40
N TYR A 147 -3.04 2.49 1.12
CA TYR A 147 -4.06 2.16 2.09
C TYR A 147 -5.39 2.71 1.58
N ASP A 148 -6.37 1.85 1.35
CA ASP A 148 -7.66 2.24 0.78
C ASP A 148 -8.77 2.44 1.83
N GLY A 149 -8.53 2.08 3.09
CA GLY A 149 -9.53 2.20 4.17
C GLY A 149 -10.74 1.30 3.91
N ASP A 150 -11.03 0.39 4.82
CA ASP A 150 -12.26 -0.40 4.70
C ASP A 150 -13.48 0.54 4.89
N ASN A 151 -14.39 0.54 3.90
CA ASN A 151 -15.76 1.06 4.03
C ASN A 151 -16.57 0.15 4.95
#